data_AF-A0A3D3R4U4-F1
#
_entry.id   AF-A0A3D3R4U4-F1
#
_cell.length_a   1.000
_cell.length_b   1.000
_cell.length_c   1.000
_cell.angle_alpha   90.00
_cell.angle_beta   90.00
_cell.angle_gamma   90.00
#
_symmetry.space_group_name_H-M   'P 1'
#
loop_
_entity.id
_entity.type
_entity.pdbx_description
1 polymer ?
#
loop_
_entity_poly.entity_id
_entity_poly.type
_entity_poly.pdbx_seq_one_letter_code
_entity_poly.pdbx_strand_id
1 'polypeptide(L)'
;ERWGRHWLDVARYADTQGDVGDFPIPGAYLYRNWVIDAFNTDLPYDQFLKAQLAGDILAEREANPEQARQLKIATGFIALSRRFGNTRYEDQNLTIDDTIDTVGRGIMSVTLKCARCHDHKFDPMLATDYYGLYGIFESTLYPSMGASNQPSPAQLVSAENDPDSQQKINEYWDLLSYYQHQIRNHFRPWLKPTLEEYKDVTAKIEAAKKSKSPTDKLEQQRQKLLAAHKGKFRELMLHGLPWLKAEKARLVKAPPAEMLYAVIDGKPHHSRLHRRGNPENPGDIVPRQFINVISKSNPEIDKTESGREELAEWLTDPTHPLTARVIVNRLWYHHFGQGLVKTVDNFGVLGDTPSHPQLLDYLAGQLIDQQWSLKALHRQIMLSRVYRLDSHDITENSNRDPDNVFLWKYTRRRLDAESIRDALLFVSGELDCEQGGPHPFVPWHKKGYSLNRPFHEDFPTKKRSVYLMTQRLYKHPFLGRFNGPETNETSGTRDSSHLPTQALYLMNAPLLPELAEAFGKRIQQSAATEEKQISQAYQLAFSRNPTAVELSEAAQFLEDYREALKTEQPDEDTDAGQNAWTGFAKVLLTSNEFFFID
;
A
#
# COMPACT_ATOMS: atom_id res chain seq x y z
N GLU A 1 -4.30 8.10 -11.53
CA GLU A 1 -3.32 7.03 -11.21
C GLU A 1 -2.01 7.56 -10.64
N ARG A 2 -1.24 8.35 -11.40
CA ARG A 2 0.10 8.86 -10.98
C ARG A 2 0.11 9.57 -9.62
N TRP A 3 -0.77 10.55 -9.41
CA TRP A 3 -0.85 11.26 -8.12
C TRP A 3 -1.33 10.38 -6.97
N GLY A 4 -2.23 9.43 -7.25
CA GLY A 4 -2.59 8.38 -6.29
C GLY A 4 -1.40 7.54 -5.88
N ARG A 5 -0.46 7.20 -6.80
CA ARG A 5 0.76 6.47 -6.46
C ARG A 5 1.62 7.18 -5.42
N HIS A 6 1.77 8.51 -5.52
CA HIS A 6 2.51 9.31 -4.54
C HIS A 6 1.83 9.30 -3.17
N TRP A 7 0.49 9.37 -3.12
CA TRP A 7 -0.22 9.19 -1.86
C TRP A 7 -0.05 7.78 -1.27
N LEU A 8 0.00 6.75 -2.11
CA LEU A 8 0.24 5.38 -1.65
C LEU A 8 1.63 5.18 -1.04
N ASP A 9 2.62 6.04 -1.36
CA ASP A 9 3.92 6.08 -0.66
C ASP A 9 3.75 6.64 0.76
N VAL A 10 2.94 7.70 0.90
CA VAL A 10 2.62 8.30 2.20
C VAL A 10 1.85 7.32 3.08
N ALA A 11 0.86 6.66 2.49
CA ALA A 11 0.03 5.64 3.11
C ALA A 11 0.75 4.29 3.28
N ARG A 12 2.04 4.18 2.94
CA ARG A 12 2.87 2.97 3.05
C ARG A 12 2.16 1.72 2.53
N TYR A 13 1.53 1.86 1.36
CA TYR A 13 0.72 0.82 0.76
C TYR A 13 1.52 -0.45 0.52
N ALA A 14 0.93 -1.59 0.88
CA ALA A 14 1.39 -2.91 0.50
C ALA A 14 0.20 -3.86 0.38
N ASP A 15 0.33 -4.85 -0.50
CA ASP A 15 -0.60 -5.97 -0.64
C ASP A 15 -0.37 -7.05 0.44
N THR A 16 0.48 -6.78 1.43
CA THR A 16 0.83 -7.69 2.54
C THR A 16 0.90 -6.97 3.90
N GLN A 17 0.71 -7.73 4.99
CA GLN A 17 0.57 -7.18 6.35
C GLN A 17 1.90 -6.85 7.06
N GLY A 18 3.00 -7.48 6.66
CA GLY A 18 4.33 -7.26 7.25
C GLY A 18 4.71 -8.23 8.35
N ASP A 19 5.95 -8.04 8.83
CA ASP A 19 6.59 -8.78 9.92
C ASP A 19 6.50 -10.31 9.77
N VAL A 20 6.02 -11.03 10.79
CA VAL A 20 6.08 -12.49 10.80
C VAL A 20 5.12 -13.10 9.76
N GLY A 21 5.72 -13.65 8.71
CA GLY A 21 5.00 -14.38 7.66
C GLY A 21 4.50 -13.50 6.51
N ASP A 22 4.49 -12.17 6.67
CA ASP A 22 4.09 -11.19 5.65
C ASP A 22 2.81 -11.55 4.90
N PHE A 23 1.78 -11.96 5.63
CA PHE A 23 0.57 -12.56 5.06
C PHE A 23 -0.07 -11.64 4.00
N PRO A 24 -0.48 -12.18 2.83
CA PRO A 24 -1.09 -11.40 1.76
C PRO A 24 -2.48 -10.90 2.16
N ILE A 25 -2.85 -9.72 1.64
CA ILE A 25 -4.13 -9.05 1.86
C ILE A 25 -4.90 -9.02 0.53
N PRO A 26 -5.79 -10.00 0.25
CA PRO A 26 -6.53 -10.07 -1.00
C PRO A 26 -7.36 -8.83 -1.33
N GLY A 27 -7.83 -8.09 -0.32
CA GLY A 27 -8.62 -6.87 -0.48
C GLY A 27 -7.82 -5.57 -0.54
N ALA A 28 -6.47 -5.59 -0.42
CA ALA A 28 -5.67 -4.35 -0.36
C ALA A 28 -5.85 -3.49 -1.61
N TYR A 29 -6.00 -4.12 -2.79
CA TYR A 29 -6.20 -3.42 -4.05
C TYR A 29 -7.43 -2.50 -4.07
N LEU A 30 -8.44 -2.75 -3.24
CA LEU A 30 -9.63 -1.90 -3.13
C LEU A 30 -9.24 -0.51 -2.62
N TYR A 31 -8.39 -0.43 -1.59
CA TYR A 31 -7.89 0.85 -1.09
C TYR A 31 -6.99 1.54 -2.11
N ARG A 32 -6.09 0.80 -2.77
CA ARG A 32 -5.27 1.34 -3.87
C ARG A 32 -6.12 2.00 -4.95
N ASN A 33 -7.13 1.28 -5.43
CA ASN A 33 -8.01 1.77 -6.49
C ASN A 33 -8.86 2.95 -5.98
N TRP A 34 -9.37 2.90 -4.75
CA TRP A 34 -10.08 4.03 -4.14
C TRP A 34 -9.23 5.30 -4.08
N VAL A 35 -7.96 5.20 -3.67
CA VAL A 35 -7.03 6.35 -3.69
C VAL A 35 -6.85 6.86 -5.11
N ILE A 36 -6.59 5.98 -6.08
CA ILE A 36 -6.44 6.36 -7.48
C ILE A 36 -7.69 7.10 -7.99
N ASP A 37 -8.86 6.57 -7.68
CA ASP A 37 -10.14 7.10 -8.13
C ASP A 37 -10.47 8.43 -7.44
N ALA A 38 -10.21 8.58 -6.14
CA ALA A 38 -10.38 9.84 -5.42
C ALA A 38 -9.54 10.97 -6.02
N PHE A 39 -8.27 10.71 -6.37
CA PHE A 39 -7.44 11.71 -7.06
C PHE A 39 -7.92 11.96 -8.51
N ASN A 40 -8.39 10.92 -9.20
CA ASN A 40 -8.91 11.04 -10.56
C ASN A 40 -10.22 11.82 -10.63
N THR A 41 -11.09 11.72 -9.63
CA THR A 41 -12.35 12.48 -9.52
C THR A 41 -12.17 13.84 -8.86
N ASP A 42 -10.97 14.12 -8.32
CA ASP A 42 -10.67 15.34 -7.56
C ASP A 42 -11.55 15.47 -6.31
N LEU A 43 -11.69 14.38 -5.58
CA LEU A 43 -12.32 14.40 -4.25
C LEU A 43 -11.61 15.47 -3.39
N PRO A 44 -12.34 16.43 -2.79
CA PRO A 44 -11.74 17.45 -1.93
C PRO A 44 -10.81 16.83 -0.89
N TYR A 45 -9.61 17.38 -0.74
CA TYR A 45 -8.56 16.76 0.08
C TYR A 45 -8.96 16.63 1.56
N ASP A 46 -9.75 17.56 2.09
CA ASP A 46 -10.34 17.45 3.43
C ASP A 46 -11.28 16.25 3.55
N GLN A 47 -12.19 16.06 2.59
CA GLN A 47 -13.09 14.90 2.57
C GLN A 47 -12.33 13.59 2.35
N PHE A 48 -11.29 13.62 1.53
CA PHE A 48 -10.38 12.49 1.33
C PHE A 48 -9.68 12.07 2.63
N LEU A 49 -9.20 13.03 3.44
CA LEU A 49 -8.62 12.73 4.76
C LEU A 49 -9.67 12.24 5.75
N LYS A 50 -10.86 12.85 5.79
CA LYS A 50 -11.98 12.40 6.65
C LYS A 50 -12.39 10.96 6.37
N ALA A 51 -12.56 10.61 5.10
CA ALA A 51 -12.88 9.24 4.70
C ALA A 51 -11.79 8.24 5.13
N GLN A 52 -10.51 8.61 5.03
CA GLN A 52 -9.42 7.72 5.41
C GLN A 52 -9.29 7.49 6.92
N LEU A 53 -9.66 8.48 7.73
CA LEU A 53 -9.52 8.42 9.18
C LEU A 53 -10.77 7.87 9.89
N ALA A 54 -11.96 8.20 9.37
CA ALA A 54 -13.23 7.92 10.03
C ALA A 54 -14.30 7.35 9.08
N GLY A 55 -13.92 6.87 7.89
CA GLY A 55 -14.87 6.42 6.87
C GLY A 55 -15.81 5.30 7.31
N ASP A 56 -15.38 4.38 8.17
CA ASP A 56 -16.27 3.36 8.76
C ASP A 56 -17.36 3.97 9.66
N ILE A 57 -17.03 5.01 10.43
CA ILE A 57 -17.97 5.76 11.27
C ILE A 57 -18.93 6.57 10.39
N LEU A 58 -18.39 7.31 9.41
CA LEU A 58 -19.17 8.08 8.45
C LEU A 58 -20.14 7.18 7.66
N ALA A 59 -19.73 5.96 7.35
CA ALA A 59 -20.53 5.00 6.61
C ALA A 59 -21.81 4.60 7.35
N GLU A 60 -21.82 4.56 8.68
CA GLU A 60 -23.04 4.21 9.46
C GLU A 60 -24.18 5.21 9.22
N ARG A 61 -23.83 6.45 8.90
CA ARG A 61 -24.77 7.54 8.62
C ARG A 61 -25.04 7.72 7.11
N GLU A 62 -24.39 6.93 6.25
CA GLU A 62 -24.55 7.00 4.80
C GLU A 62 -25.66 6.08 4.32
N ALA A 63 -26.66 6.67 3.67
CA ALA A 63 -27.85 5.96 3.18
C ALA A 63 -27.57 5.21 1.87
N ASN A 64 -26.62 5.68 1.04
CA ASN A 64 -26.26 5.03 -0.20
C ASN A 64 -25.26 3.87 0.07
N PRO A 65 -25.64 2.60 -0.19
CA PRO A 65 -24.78 1.46 0.12
C PRO A 65 -23.42 1.49 -0.58
N GLU A 66 -23.35 2.01 -1.81
CA GLU A 66 -22.09 2.09 -2.54
C GLU A 66 -21.19 3.16 -1.93
N GLN A 67 -21.73 4.33 -1.57
CA GLN A 67 -20.94 5.37 -0.90
C GLN A 67 -20.46 4.92 0.47
N ALA A 68 -21.31 4.24 1.25
CA ALA A 68 -20.93 3.63 2.51
C ALA A 68 -19.80 2.60 2.34
N ARG A 69 -19.87 1.78 1.29
CA ARG A 69 -18.79 0.82 0.92
C ARG A 69 -17.49 1.56 0.60
N GLN A 70 -17.53 2.64 -0.19
CA GLN A 70 -16.33 3.42 -0.51
C GLN A 70 -15.73 4.10 0.74
N LEU A 71 -16.56 4.62 1.65
CA LEU A 71 -16.10 5.18 2.93
C LEU A 71 -15.40 4.12 3.79
N LYS A 72 -15.94 2.90 3.89
CA LYS A 72 -15.27 1.79 4.58
C LYS A 72 -13.92 1.44 3.94
N ILE A 73 -13.86 1.36 2.60
CA ILE A 73 -12.61 1.09 1.85
C ILE A 73 -11.55 2.17 2.12
N ALA A 74 -11.95 3.43 2.23
CA ALA A 74 -11.04 4.55 2.48
C ALA A 74 -10.22 4.37 3.77
N THR A 75 -10.79 3.73 4.79
CA THR A 75 -10.08 3.42 6.05
C THR A 75 -8.91 2.42 5.89
N GLY A 76 -8.70 1.90 4.68
CA GLY A 76 -7.48 1.22 4.26
C GLY A 76 -6.19 1.96 4.65
N PHE A 77 -6.23 3.30 4.73
CA PHE A 77 -5.12 4.13 5.23
C PHE A 77 -4.65 3.73 6.64
N ILE A 78 -5.60 3.49 7.56
CA ILE A 78 -5.32 3.01 8.92
C ILE A 78 -5.15 1.49 8.92
N ALA A 79 -6.06 0.78 8.24
CA ALA A 79 -6.13 -0.68 8.26
C ALA A 79 -4.84 -1.34 7.76
N LEU A 80 -4.18 -0.76 6.76
CA LEU A 80 -2.94 -1.28 6.18
C LEU A 80 -1.69 -1.02 7.04
N SER A 81 -1.82 -0.41 8.23
CA SER A 81 -0.70 -0.34 9.18
C SER A 81 -0.10 -1.74 9.40
N ARG A 82 1.20 -1.79 9.65
CA ARG A 82 1.96 -3.05 9.77
C ARG A 82 1.44 -3.88 10.93
N ARG A 83 1.39 -5.20 10.75
CA ARG A 83 1.13 -6.16 11.84
C ARG A 83 2.47 -6.68 12.37
N PHE A 84 2.49 -7.00 13.66
CA PHE A 84 3.69 -7.42 14.38
C PHE A 84 3.40 -8.62 15.27
N GLY A 85 4.38 -9.52 15.38
CA GLY A 85 4.35 -10.67 16.28
C GLY A 85 3.83 -11.97 15.65
N ASN A 86 3.83 -13.04 16.44
CA ASN A 86 3.45 -14.38 16.02
C ASN A 86 1.95 -14.67 16.16
N THR A 87 1.22 -13.85 16.92
CA THR A 87 -0.25 -13.85 17.04
C THR A 87 -0.84 -12.53 16.55
N ARG A 88 -2.14 -12.48 16.22
CA ARG A 88 -2.74 -11.36 15.44
C ARG A 88 -2.63 -9.98 16.09
N TYR A 89 -2.42 -9.92 17.40
CA TYR A 89 -2.45 -8.69 18.20
C TYR A 89 -1.39 -8.73 19.32
N GLU A 90 -0.28 -9.47 19.12
CA GLU A 90 0.77 -9.63 20.13
C GLU A 90 1.44 -8.29 20.48
N ASP A 91 1.88 -7.57 19.44
CA ASP A 91 2.57 -6.29 19.56
C ASP A 91 1.68 -5.15 19.00
N GLN A 92 0.42 -5.10 19.46
CA GLN A 92 -0.56 -4.11 18.98
C GLN A 92 -0.09 -2.66 19.17
N ASN A 93 0.71 -2.40 20.21
CA ASN A 93 1.34 -1.11 20.44
C ASN A 93 2.25 -0.64 19.29
N LEU A 94 2.88 -1.57 18.55
CA LEU A 94 3.69 -1.25 17.37
C LEU A 94 2.82 -0.97 16.14
N THR A 95 1.65 -1.63 16.03
CA THR A 95 0.66 -1.32 14.98
C THR A 95 0.09 0.10 15.17
N ILE A 96 -0.16 0.48 16.42
CA ILE A 96 -0.65 1.82 16.77
C ILE A 96 0.47 2.87 16.57
N ASP A 97 1.71 2.58 16.98
CA ASP A 97 2.88 3.43 16.71
C ASP A 97 3.04 3.72 15.21
N ASP A 98 2.94 2.67 14.39
CA ASP A 98 2.93 2.76 12.94
C ASP A 98 1.77 3.66 12.47
N THR A 99 0.55 3.48 12.96
CA THR A 99 -0.60 4.35 12.62
C THR A 99 -0.34 5.83 12.95
N ILE A 100 0.09 6.13 14.18
CA ILE A 100 0.38 7.49 14.64
C ILE A 100 1.49 8.12 13.78
N ASP A 101 2.51 7.35 13.45
CA ASP A 101 3.63 7.81 12.64
C ASP A 101 3.22 8.18 11.22
N THR A 102 2.32 7.41 10.58
CA THR A 102 1.80 7.75 9.25
C THR A 102 0.86 8.95 9.27
N VAL A 103 0.03 9.11 10.29
CA VAL A 103 -0.80 10.32 10.45
C VAL A 103 0.10 11.53 10.70
N GLY A 104 1.07 11.41 11.61
CA GLY A 104 2.02 12.46 11.98
C GLY A 104 2.88 12.92 10.81
N ARG A 105 3.65 12.02 10.20
CA ARG A 105 4.52 12.35 9.07
C ARG A 105 3.71 12.62 7.80
N GLY A 106 2.68 11.84 7.53
CA GLY A 106 1.95 11.91 6.26
C GLY A 106 1.07 13.15 6.10
N ILE A 107 0.33 13.52 7.16
CA ILE A 107 -0.67 14.61 7.10
C ILE A 107 -0.10 15.91 7.68
N MET A 108 0.68 15.82 8.78
CA MET A 108 1.18 17.00 9.48
C MET A 108 2.68 17.27 9.24
N SER A 109 3.41 16.32 8.63
CA SER A 109 4.88 16.34 8.54
C SER A 109 5.55 16.60 9.89
N VAL A 110 5.09 15.94 10.94
CA VAL A 110 5.70 16.00 12.28
C VAL A 110 6.11 14.62 12.76
N THR A 111 7.23 14.54 13.48
CA THR A 111 7.75 13.28 14.02
C THR A 111 7.31 13.07 15.46
N LEU A 112 6.49 12.05 15.69
CA LEU A 112 5.97 11.75 17.04
C LEU A 112 6.68 10.57 17.73
N LYS A 113 7.56 9.85 17.02
CA LYS A 113 8.22 8.64 17.54
C LYS A 113 9.03 8.88 18.82
N CYS A 114 9.68 10.03 18.98
CA CYS A 114 10.41 10.33 20.22
C CYS A 114 9.46 10.50 21.42
N ALA A 115 8.27 11.09 21.19
CA ALA A 115 7.26 11.35 22.21
C ALA A 115 6.73 10.07 22.88
N ARG A 116 6.89 8.91 22.23
CA ARG A 116 6.56 7.60 22.80
C ARG A 116 7.32 7.28 24.09
N CYS A 117 8.58 7.71 24.20
CA CYS A 117 9.44 7.32 25.32
C CYS A 117 9.61 8.43 26.36
N HIS A 118 9.62 9.67 25.91
CA HIS A 118 9.80 10.89 26.71
C HIS A 118 9.25 12.09 25.92
N ASP A 119 9.01 13.23 26.55
CA ASP A 119 8.63 14.45 25.81
C ASP A 119 9.62 14.72 24.69
N HIS A 120 9.10 15.11 23.52
CA HIS A 120 9.91 15.21 22.32
C HIS A 120 11.11 16.15 22.54
N LYS A 121 12.29 15.74 22.09
CA LYS A 121 13.56 16.38 22.48
C LYS A 121 13.70 17.83 21.98
N PHE A 122 13.12 18.12 20.82
CA PHE A 122 13.29 19.40 20.11
C PHE A 122 11.97 20.12 19.92
N ASP A 123 10.99 19.44 19.31
CA ASP A 123 9.63 19.96 19.18
C ASP A 123 8.87 19.96 20.52
N PRO A 124 7.99 20.96 20.75
CA PRO A 124 7.19 21.10 21.96
C PRO A 124 6.00 20.12 22.01
N MET A 125 6.27 18.83 21.77
CA MET A 125 5.27 17.76 21.79
C MET A 125 5.48 16.90 23.02
N LEU A 126 4.44 16.78 23.83
CA LEU A 126 4.50 16.02 25.08
C LEU A 126 4.28 14.53 24.82
N ALA A 127 4.80 13.69 25.70
CA ALA A 127 4.47 12.26 25.68
C ALA A 127 2.94 12.06 25.83
N THR A 128 2.27 12.93 26.59
CA THR A 128 0.81 12.90 26.73
C THR A 128 0.08 13.25 25.42
N ASP A 129 0.65 14.04 24.51
CA ASP A 129 0.06 14.25 23.18
C ASP A 129 0.10 12.96 22.37
N TYR A 130 1.24 12.25 22.38
CA TYR A 130 1.39 10.93 21.75
C TYR A 130 0.40 9.91 22.33
N TYR A 131 0.31 9.81 23.66
CA TYR A 131 -0.59 8.85 24.31
C TYR A 131 -2.07 9.24 24.20
N GLY A 132 -2.38 10.53 24.01
CA GLY A 132 -3.71 11.02 23.64
C GLY A 132 -4.17 10.45 22.29
N LEU A 133 -3.32 10.56 21.26
CA LEU A 133 -3.56 9.94 19.96
C LEU A 133 -3.55 8.41 20.04
N TYR A 134 -2.65 7.84 20.84
CA TYR A 134 -2.61 6.40 21.09
C TYR A 134 -3.95 5.89 21.61
N GLY A 135 -4.60 6.58 22.55
CA GLY A 135 -5.92 6.17 23.04
C GLY A 135 -7.02 6.20 21.97
N ILE A 136 -6.95 7.12 21.00
CA ILE A 136 -7.87 7.16 19.86
C ILE A 136 -7.71 5.91 19.00
N PHE A 137 -6.47 5.57 18.62
CA PHE A 137 -6.20 4.40 17.78
C PHE A 137 -6.27 3.07 18.53
N GLU A 138 -5.98 3.03 19.83
CA GLU A 138 -6.22 1.85 20.68
C GLU A 138 -7.72 1.55 20.80
N SER A 139 -8.57 2.58 20.71
CA SER A 139 -10.02 2.46 20.61
C SER A 139 -10.50 2.05 19.20
N THR A 140 -9.63 1.57 18.32
CA THR A 140 -9.94 1.11 16.95
C THR A 140 -9.63 -0.38 16.80
N LEU A 141 -10.52 -1.14 16.15
CA LEU A 141 -10.32 -2.55 15.85
C LEU A 141 -9.67 -2.72 14.47
N TYR A 142 -8.50 -3.37 14.44
CA TYR A 142 -7.68 -3.54 13.24
C TYR A 142 -7.89 -4.92 12.59
N PRO A 143 -8.10 -4.98 11.26
CA PRO A 143 -8.26 -6.25 10.56
C PRO A 143 -6.94 -7.03 10.55
N SER A 144 -7.02 -8.35 10.43
CA SER A 144 -5.83 -9.20 10.23
C SER A 144 -6.16 -10.32 9.25
N MET A 145 -5.25 -10.66 8.34
CA MET A 145 -5.34 -11.90 7.54
C MET A 145 -4.73 -13.12 8.24
N GLY A 146 -4.36 -12.95 9.52
CA GLY A 146 -3.76 -13.98 10.36
C GLY A 146 -2.30 -13.72 10.70
N ALA A 147 -1.75 -14.62 11.51
CA ALA A 147 -0.36 -14.67 11.94
C ALA A 147 0.11 -16.13 12.03
N SER A 148 1.42 -16.37 12.19
CA SER A 148 2.02 -17.72 12.26
C SER A 148 1.27 -18.69 13.19
N ASN A 149 0.92 -18.22 14.40
CA ASN A 149 0.22 -19.02 15.39
C ASN A 149 -1.30 -18.96 15.26
N GLN A 150 -1.86 -18.06 14.45
CA GLN A 150 -3.29 -17.85 14.27
C GLN A 150 -3.58 -17.49 12.79
N PRO A 151 -3.51 -18.45 11.86
CA PRO A 151 -3.44 -18.17 10.43
C PRO A 151 -4.79 -17.82 9.77
N SER A 152 -5.90 -17.83 10.51
CA SER A 152 -7.17 -17.34 9.95
C SER A 152 -7.23 -15.81 9.99
N PRO A 153 -7.99 -15.17 9.10
CA PRO A 153 -8.35 -13.77 9.25
C PRO A 153 -9.19 -13.47 10.50
N ALA A 154 -9.26 -12.20 10.89
CA ALA A 154 -10.07 -11.66 11.97
C ALA A 154 -10.41 -10.18 11.72
N GLN A 155 -11.52 -9.71 12.31
CA GLN A 155 -11.95 -8.30 12.29
C GLN A 155 -12.06 -7.70 10.87
N LEU A 156 -12.51 -8.49 9.89
CA LEU A 156 -12.84 -7.97 8.56
C LEU A 156 -14.24 -7.33 8.59
N VAL A 157 -14.44 -6.31 7.75
CA VAL A 157 -15.66 -5.50 7.73
C VAL A 157 -16.57 -5.95 6.59
N SER A 158 -17.88 -5.99 6.80
CA SER A 158 -18.83 -6.21 5.71
C SER A 158 -18.80 -5.04 4.72
N ALA A 159 -18.75 -5.34 3.43
CA ALA A 159 -18.96 -4.32 2.41
C ALA A 159 -20.40 -3.78 2.43
N GLU A 160 -21.34 -4.60 2.89
CA GLU A 160 -22.73 -4.21 3.07
C GLU A 160 -22.88 -3.28 4.27
N ASN A 161 -23.75 -2.27 4.16
CA ASN A 161 -24.04 -1.33 5.23
C ASN A 161 -25.22 -1.78 6.10
N ASP A 162 -25.14 -3.01 6.60
CA ASP A 162 -26.19 -3.66 7.39
C ASP A 162 -25.58 -4.40 8.60
N PRO A 163 -26.04 -4.12 9.84
CA PRO A 163 -25.53 -4.77 11.04
C PRO A 163 -25.64 -6.30 11.02
N ASP A 164 -26.69 -6.87 10.43
CA ASP A 164 -26.88 -8.32 10.36
C ASP A 164 -25.76 -8.97 9.53
N SER A 165 -25.30 -8.30 8.48
CA SER A 165 -24.21 -8.80 7.64
C SER A 165 -22.86 -8.83 8.37
N GLN A 166 -22.57 -7.85 9.23
CA GLN A 166 -21.38 -7.90 10.08
C GLN A 166 -21.46 -9.03 11.12
N GLN A 167 -22.63 -9.24 11.73
CA GLN A 167 -22.83 -10.34 12.66
C GLN A 167 -22.59 -11.71 11.98
N LYS A 168 -23.15 -11.92 10.78
CA LYS A 168 -22.94 -13.14 9.99
C LYS A 168 -21.46 -13.38 9.68
N ILE A 169 -20.70 -12.33 9.37
CA ILE A 169 -19.24 -12.42 9.15
C ILE A 169 -18.52 -12.85 10.43
N ASN A 170 -18.88 -12.27 11.58
CA ASN A 170 -18.27 -12.62 12.86
C ASN A 170 -18.52 -14.10 13.22
N GLU A 171 -19.78 -14.56 13.13
CA GLU A 171 -20.16 -15.96 13.36
C GLU A 171 -19.45 -16.92 12.39
N TYR A 172 -19.32 -16.52 11.13
CA TYR A 172 -18.58 -17.25 10.11
C TYR A 172 -17.10 -17.43 10.48
N TRP A 173 -16.42 -16.36 10.92
CA TRP A 173 -15.01 -16.42 11.33
C TRP A 173 -14.78 -17.23 12.59
N ASP A 174 -15.69 -17.13 13.56
CA ASP A 174 -15.65 -17.94 14.78
C ASP A 174 -15.78 -19.42 14.45
N LEU A 175 -16.72 -19.79 13.56
CA LEU A 175 -16.90 -21.16 13.10
C LEU A 175 -15.66 -21.70 12.37
N LEU A 176 -15.08 -20.91 11.45
CA LEU A 176 -13.87 -21.30 10.75
C LEU A 176 -12.67 -21.45 11.68
N SER A 177 -12.52 -20.56 12.66
CA SER A 177 -11.47 -20.62 13.69
C SER A 177 -11.67 -21.85 14.59
N TYR A 178 -12.91 -22.17 14.93
CA TYR A 178 -13.29 -23.36 15.68
C TYR A 178 -12.91 -24.65 14.93
N TYR A 179 -13.22 -24.75 13.63
CA TYR A 179 -12.81 -25.91 12.81
C TYR A 179 -11.29 -25.97 12.63
N GLN A 180 -10.63 -24.84 12.40
CA GLN A 180 -9.17 -24.79 12.25
C GLN A 180 -8.45 -25.22 13.53
N HIS A 181 -8.97 -24.85 14.71
CA HIS A 181 -8.42 -25.28 15.99
C HIS A 181 -8.45 -26.81 16.13
N GLN A 182 -9.55 -27.45 15.74
CA GLN A 182 -9.71 -28.90 15.74
C GLN A 182 -8.75 -29.58 14.76
N ILE A 183 -8.69 -29.08 13.52
CA ILE A 183 -7.79 -29.59 12.48
C ILE A 183 -6.33 -29.45 12.89
N ARG A 184 -5.93 -28.38 13.58
CA ARG A 184 -4.54 -28.19 14.00
C ARG A 184 -4.15 -29.04 15.21
N ASN A 185 -5.10 -29.35 16.09
CA ASN A 185 -4.79 -30.00 17.37
C ASN A 185 -5.22 -31.47 17.45
N HIS A 186 -5.79 -32.05 16.38
CA HIS A 186 -6.26 -33.45 16.37
C HIS A 186 -5.18 -34.49 16.72
N PHE A 187 -3.90 -34.19 16.49
CA PHE A 187 -2.78 -35.10 16.75
C PHE A 187 -2.08 -34.85 18.10
N ARG A 188 -2.59 -33.93 18.93
CA ARG A 188 -1.92 -33.57 20.18
C ARG A 188 -1.98 -34.72 21.19
N PRO A 189 -0.87 -35.04 21.90
CA PRO A 189 -0.83 -36.16 22.86
C PRO A 189 -1.90 -36.09 23.95
N TRP A 190 -2.19 -34.89 24.46
CA TRP A 190 -3.19 -34.67 25.51
C TRP A 190 -4.65 -34.89 25.05
N LEU A 191 -4.92 -34.90 23.74
CA LEU A 191 -6.25 -35.11 23.19
C LEU A 191 -6.52 -36.58 22.87
N LYS A 192 -5.46 -37.35 22.60
CA LYS A 192 -5.53 -38.74 22.14
C LYS A 192 -6.38 -39.64 23.07
N PRO A 193 -6.25 -39.60 24.42
CA PRO A 193 -7.07 -40.42 25.30
C PRO A 193 -8.56 -40.14 25.16
N THR A 194 -8.95 -38.86 25.08
CA THR A 194 -10.35 -38.43 24.91
C THR A 194 -10.94 -38.96 23.59
N LEU A 195 -10.16 -38.93 22.50
CA LEU A 195 -10.60 -39.43 21.19
C LEU A 195 -10.75 -40.95 21.16
N GLU A 196 -9.85 -41.68 21.83
CA GLU A 196 -9.91 -43.14 21.95
C GLU A 196 -11.10 -43.58 22.80
N GLU A 197 -11.31 -42.94 23.95
CA GLU A 197 -12.46 -43.20 24.82
C GLU A 197 -13.78 -42.91 24.10
N TYR A 198 -13.87 -41.79 23.37
CA TYR A 198 -15.06 -41.46 22.60
C TYR A 198 -15.39 -42.53 21.55
N LYS A 199 -14.37 -43.05 20.84
CA LYS A 199 -14.57 -44.13 19.86
C LYS A 199 -15.05 -45.42 20.52
N ASP A 200 -14.46 -45.81 21.65
CA ASP A 200 -14.87 -46.99 22.41
C ASP A 200 -16.31 -46.88 22.93
N VAL A 201 -16.66 -45.74 23.55
CA VAL A 201 -18.04 -45.48 24.03
C VAL A 201 -19.03 -45.50 22.87
N THR A 202 -18.69 -44.92 21.73
CA THR A 202 -19.55 -44.92 20.54
C THR A 202 -19.79 -46.33 20.01
N ALA A 203 -18.73 -47.15 19.92
CA ALA A 203 -18.85 -48.56 19.50
C ALA A 203 -19.72 -49.38 20.47
N LYS A 204 -19.58 -49.15 21.79
CA LYS A 204 -20.41 -49.79 22.83
C LYS A 204 -21.88 -49.40 22.71
N ILE A 205 -22.19 -48.13 22.39
CA ILE A 205 -23.56 -47.67 22.15
C ILE A 205 -24.16 -48.39 20.94
N GLU A 206 -23.42 -48.48 19.83
CA GLU A 206 -23.90 -49.18 18.63
C GLU A 206 -24.14 -50.67 18.88
N ALA A 207 -23.25 -51.34 19.62
CA ALA A 207 -23.40 -52.73 20.01
C ALA A 207 -24.63 -52.93 20.93
N ALA A 208 -24.80 -52.07 21.93
CA ALA A 208 -25.95 -52.10 22.84
C ALA A 208 -27.28 -51.84 22.12
N LYS A 209 -27.30 -50.93 21.12
CA LYS A 209 -28.49 -50.70 20.28
C LYS A 209 -28.85 -51.95 19.46
N LYS A 210 -27.86 -52.66 18.91
CA LYS A 210 -28.08 -53.92 18.19
C LYS A 210 -28.62 -55.02 19.10
N SER A 211 -28.17 -55.08 20.35
CA SER A 211 -28.61 -56.06 21.36
C SER A 211 -29.86 -55.65 22.15
N LYS A 212 -30.47 -54.49 21.85
CA LYS A 212 -31.58 -53.87 22.62
C LYS A 212 -31.27 -53.69 24.11
N SER A 213 -30.00 -53.43 24.45
CA SER A 213 -29.55 -53.18 25.82
C SER A 213 -29.70 -51.68 26.17
N PRO A 214 -29.90 -51.32 27.47
CA PRO A 214 -29.97 -49.93 27.90
C PRO A 214 -28.69 -49.15 27.56
N THR A 215 -28.83 -47.93 27.05
CA THR A 215 -27.70 -47.09 26.60
C THR A 215 -27.49 -45.81 27.42
N ASP A 216 -28.39 -45.49 28.36
CA ASP A 216 -28.44 -44.19 29.05
C ASP A 216 -27.10 -43.78 29.69
N LYS A 217 -26.43 -44.71 30.38
CA LYS A 217 -25.13 -44.44 31.02
C LYS A 217 -24.03 -44.18 29.99
N LEU A 218 -24.04 -44.91 28.87
CA LEU A 218 -23.08 -44.73 27.78
C LEU A 218 -23.34 -43.41 27.04
N GLU A 219 -24.60 -43.03 26.82
CA GLU A 219 -24.95 -41.75 26.21
C GLU A 219 -24.57 -40.56 27.11
N GLN A 220 -24.75 -40.66 28.43
CA GLN A 220 -24.24 -39.66 29.38
C GLN A 220 -22.72 -39.54 29.34
N GLN A 221 -21.99 -40.66 29.27
CA GLN A 221 -20.53 -40.64 29.14
C GLN A 221 -20.10 -40.00 27.81
N ARG A 222 -20.78 -40.33 26.71
CA ARG A 222 -20.53 -39.70 25.40
C ARG A 222 -20.74 -38.19 25.45
N GLN A 223 -21.80 -37.69 26.09
CA GLN A 223 -22.03 -36.25 26.24
C GLN A 223 -20.95 -35.56 27.08
N LYS A 224 -20.45 -36.21 28.14
CA LYS A 224 -19.30 -35.69 28.92
C LYS A 224 -18.05 -35.56 28.06
N LEU A 225 -17.76 -36.55 27.21
CA LEU A 225 -16.63 -36.50 26.29
C LEU A 225 -16.79 -35.40 25.24
N LEU A 226 -17.99 -35.22 24.68
CA LEU A 226 -18.28 -34.13 23.75
C LEU A 226 -18.15 -32.74 24.39
N ALA A 227 -18.40 -32.62 25.69
CA ALA A 227 -18.21 -31.38 26.46
C ALA A 227 -16.76 -31.19 26.96
N ALA A 228 -15.91 -32.23 26.89
CA ALA A 228 -14.52 -32.15 27.30
C ALA A 228 -13.76 -31.06 26.53
N HIS A 229 -12.72 -30.51 27.16
CA HIS A 229 -11.98 -29.36 26.63
C HIS A 229 -12.87 -28.17 26.25
N LYS A 230 -13.97 -27.96 26.98
CA LYS A 230 -14.99 -26.92 26.72
C LYS A 230 -15.65 -27.09 25.33
N GLY A 231 -15.83 -28.31 24.86
CA GLY A 231 -16.44 -28.60 23.55
C GLY A 231 -15.57 -28.25 22.34
N LYS A 232 -14.29 -27.90 22.55
CA LYS A 232 -13.38 -27.47 21.46
C LYS A 232 -13.11 -28.54 20.39
N PHE A 233 -13.45 -29.81 20.65
CA PHE A 233 -13.21 -30.95 19.75
C PHE A 233 -14.48 -31.73 19.41
N ARG A 234 -15.66 -31.15 19.66
CA ARG A 234 -16.97 -31.80 19.48
C ARG A 234 -17.14 -32.33 18.06
N GLU A 235 -16.93 -31.50 17.06
CA GLU A 235 -17.16 -31.85 15.65
C GLU A 235 -16.14 -32.86 15.12
N LEU A 236 -14.90 -32.80 15.61
CA LEU A 236 -13.88 -33.81 15.31
C LEU A 236 -14.31 -35.18 15.81
N MET A 237 -14.93 -35.26 16.99
CA MET A 237 -15.45 -36.51 17.54
C MET A 237 -16.71 -36.98 16.81
N LEU A 238 -17.64 -36.08 16.48
CA LEU A 238 -18.90 -36.43 15.83
C LEU A 238 -18.73 -36.87 14.37
N HIS A 239 -17.89 -36.18 13.61
CA HIS A 239 -17.83 -36.32 12.14
C HIS A 239 -16.46 -36.75 11.62
N GLY A 240 -15.40 -36.62 12.42
CA GLY A 240 -14.04 -36.94 12.03
C GLY A 240 -13.33 -35.85 11.21
N LEU A 241 -12.02 -36.01 11.07
CA LEU A 241 -11.14 -35.05 10.39
C LEU A 241 -11.47 -34.84 8.89
N PRO A 242 -11.83 -35.87 8.09
CA PRO A 242 -12.16 -35.67 6.68
C PRO A 242 -13.35 -34.74 6.50
N TRP A 243 -14.41 -34.92 7.30
CA TRP A 243 -15.59 -34.05 7.26
C TRP A 243 -15.23 -32.62 7.65
N LEU A 244 -14.48 -32.41 8.74
CA LEU A 244 -14.06 -31.07 9.15
C LEU A 244 -13.29 -30.33 8.06
N LYS A 245 -12.37 -31.02 7.37
CA LYS A 245 -11.61 -30.42 6.26
C LYS A 245 -12.52 -30.08 5.08
N ALA A 246 -13.44 -30.97 4.73
CA ALA A 246 -14.39 -30.76 3.63
C ALA A 246 -15.38 -29.62 3.94
N GLU A 247 -15.94 -29.59 5.14
CA GLU A 247 -16.90 -28.58 5.56
C GLU A 247 -16.26 -27.20 5.66
N LYS A 248 -15.05 -27.11 6.25
CA LYS A 248 -14.27 -25.88 6.21
C LYS A 248 -14.00 -25.42 4.78
N ALA A 249 -13.59 -26.34 3.89
CA ALA A 249 -13.33 -26.00 2.49
C ALA A 249 -14.61 -25.55 1.74
N ARG A 250 -15.78 -26.06 2.11
CA ARG A 250 -17.08 -25.62 1.59
C ARG A 250 -17.39 -24.20 2.03
N LEU A 251 -17.30 -23.91 3.34
CA LEU A 251 -17.57 -22.59 3.90
C LEU A 251 -16.64 -21.49 3.35
N VAL A 252 -15.36 -21.80 3.14
CA VAL A 252 -14.42 -20.79 2.60
C VAL A 252 -14.70 -20.42 1.14
N LYS A 253 -15.41 -21.25 0.38
CA LYS A 253 -15.79 -20.94 -1.00
C LYS A 253 -17.05 -20.07 -1.11
N ALA A 254 -17.84 -19.97 -0.05
CA ALA A 254 -19.10 -19.24 -0.02
C ALA A 254 -19.17 -18.41 1.27
N PRO A 255 -18.39 -17.32 1.38
CA PRO A 255 -18.52 -16.40 2.49
C PRO A 255 -19.94 -15.78 2.51
N PRO A 256 -20.45 -15.40 3.70
CA PRO A 256 -21.82 -14.88 3.84
C PRO A 256 -22.03 -13.50 3.22
N ALA A 257 -20.96 -12.72 3.05
CA ALA A 257 -20.94 -11.39 2.44
C ALA A 257 -19.53 -11.05 1.92
N GLU A 258 -19.42 -10.00 1.11
CA GLU A 258 -18.12 -9.42 0.74
C GLU A 258 -17.45 -8.82 1.98
N MET A 259 -16.14 -9.07 2.13
CA MET A 259 -15.35 -8.62 3.29
C MET A 259 -14.26 -7.66 2.86
N LEU A 260 -14.19 -6.51 3.54
CA LEU A 260 -13.23 -5.44 3.34
C LEU A 260 -12.12 -5.52 4.40
N TYR A 261 -10.90 -5.16 3.99
CA TYR A 261 -9.77 -4.95 4.89
C TYR A 261 -9.77 -3.49 5.38
N ALA A 262 -10.72 -3.21 6.28
CA ALA A 262 -11.01 -1.89 6.85
C ALA A 262 -10.97 -1.96 8.37
N VAL A 263 -10.88 -0.81 9.06
CA VAL A 263 -11.00 -0.78 10.53
C VAL A 263 -12.47 -0.71 10.96
N ILE A 264 -12.71 -0.98 12.24
CA ILE A 264 -14.02 -0.82 12.89
C ILE A 264 -13.84 0.08 14.11
N ASP A 265 -14.78 0.98 14.34
CA ASP A 265 -14.82 1.75 15.58
C ASP A 265 -14.97 0.84 16.80
N GLY A 266 -14.00 0.94 17.70
CA GLY A 266 -13.89 0.06 18.86
C GLY A 266 -14.50 0.68 20.11
N LYS A 267 -14.28 0.02 21.25
CA LYS A 267 -14.75 0.57 22.52
C LYS A 267 -13.84 1.72 22.96
N PRO A 268 -14.39 2.91 23.21
CA PRO A 268 -13.62 4.08 23.61
C PRO A 268 -12.95 3.85 24.96
N HIS A 269 -11.67 4.19 25.06
CA HIS A 269 -10.95 4.22 26.32
C HIS A 269 -9.77 5.19 26.29
N HIS A 270 -9.33 5.59 27.48
CA HIS A 270 -8.09 6.33 27.67
C HIS A 270 -6.92 5.36 27.71
N SER A 271 -5.80 5.75 27.11
CA SER A 271 -4.58 4.94 27.16
C SER A 271 -3.84 5.19 28.47
N ARG A 272 -2.89 4.32 28.78
CA ARG A 272 -1.88 4.58 29.81
C ARG A 272 -0.58 4.95 29.14
N LEU A 273 0.11 5.95 29.68
CA LEU A 273 1.46 6.29 29.24
C LEU A 273 2.37 5.08 29.44
N HIS A 274 3.10 4.64 28.42
CA HIS A 274 4.11 3.58 28.59
C HIS A 274 5.43 4.21 29.02
N ARG A 275 5.89 3.91 30.24
CA ARG A 275 7.11 4.53 30.77
C ARG A 275 8.30 4.10 29.93
N ARG A 276 9.00 5.08 29.34
CA ARG A 276 10.09 4.84 28.38
C ARG A 276 9.66 3.99 27.17
N GLY A 277 8.38 4.09 26.78
CA GLY A 277 7.82 3.38 25.63
C GLY A 277 7.57 1.87 25.83
N ASN A 278 7.71 1.36 27.06
CA ASN A 278 7.53 -0.06 27.37
C ASN A 278 6.07 -0.38 27.79
N PRO A 279 5.28 -1.10 26.96
CA PRO A 279 3.88 -1.40 27.26
C PRO A 279 3.69 -2.21 28.55
N GLU A 280 4.68 -2.99 28.96
CA GLU A 280 4.65 -3.77 30.21
C GLU A 280 4.92 -2.93 31.47
N ASN A 281 5.21 -1.63 31.31
CA ASN A 281 5.42 -0.69 32.40
C ASN A 281 4.50 0.55 32.26
N PRO A 282 3.19 0.37 32.49
CA PRO A 282 2.22 1.45 32.36
C PRO A 282 2.38 2.50 33.46
N GLY A 283 2.15 3.75 33.09
CA GLY A 283 2.11 4.92 33.94
C GLY A 283 0.69 5.45 34.13
N ASP A 284 0.59 6.77 34.21
CA ASP A 284 -0.67 7.47 34.44
C ASP A 284 -1.62 7.34 33.24
N ILE A 285 -2.92 7.46 33.53
CA ILE A 285 -3.96 7.47 32.50
C ILE A 285 -3.88 8.79 31.75
N VAL A 286 -3.81 8.72 30.42
CA VAL A 286 -3.79 9.88 29.53
C VAL A 286 -5.13 9.93 28.81
N PRO A 287 -5.94 10.98 29.02
CA PRO A 287 -7.16 11.18 28.25
C PRO A 287 -6.87 11.20 26.75
N ARG A 288 -7.82 10.71 25.95
CA ARG A 288 -7.75 10.91 24.50
C ARG A 288 -7.74 12.42 24.23
N GLN A 289 -6.80 12.86 23.40
CA GLN A 289 -6.60 14.26 23.07
C GLN A 289 -5.78 14.39 21.78
N PHE A 290 -5.83 15.56 21.16
CA PHE A 290 -4.98 15.93 20.03
C PHE A 290 -3.66 16.57 20.50
N ILE A 291 -2.81 16.95 19.56
CA ILE A 291 -1.53 17.58 19.87
C ILE A 291 -1.78 19.05 20.23
N ASN A 292 -1.62 19.38 21.51
CA ASN A 292 -2.04 20.68 22.06
C ASN A 292 -1.30 21.88 21.45
N VAL A 293 -0.06 21.72 20.99
CA VAL A 293 0.73 22.84 20.47
C VAL A 293 0.37 23.26 19.03
N ILE A 294 -0.33 22.39 18.28
CA ILE A 294 -0.59 22.61 16.85
C ILE A 294 -1.81 23.50 16.62
N SER A 295 -2.89 23.33 17.39
CA SER A 295 -4.12 24.12 17.24
C SER A 295 -4.51 24.79 18.55
N LYS A 296 -5.12 25.98 18.44
CA LYS A 296 -5.68 26.71 19.58
C LYS A 296 -7.07 26.22 19.97
N SER A 297 -7.79 25.59 19.03
CA SER A 297 -9.14 25.06 19.24
C SER A 297 -9.17 23.58 18.84
N ASN A 298 -9.75 22.77 19.71
CA ASN A 298 -9.87 21.34 19.54
C ASN A 298 -11.37 20.97 19.59
N PRO A 299 -11.88 20.15 18.66
CA PRO A 299 -13.22 19.59 18.80
C PRO A 299 -13.31 18.77 20.10
N GLU A 300 -14.51 18.70 20.68
CA GLU A 300 -14.76 17.83 21.84
C GLU A 300 -14.82 16.38 21.37
N ILE A 301 -13.99 15.51 21.93
CA ILE A 301 -13.96 14.08 21.58
C ILE A 301 -15.16 13.38 22.22
N ASP A 302 -15.99 12.72 21.41
CA ASP A 302 -17.11 11.91 21.90
C ASP A 302 -16.60 10.79 22.83
N LYS A 303 -17.34 10.58 23.92
CA LYS A 303 -17.06 9.55 24.93
C LYS A 303 -17.55 8.17 24.52
N THR A 304 -18.34 8.08 23.45
CA THR A 304 -18.99 6.86 22.94
C THR A 304 -18.29 6.26 21.72
N GLU A 305 -17.59 7.07 20.93
CA GLU A 305 -16.80 6.66 19.75
C GLU A 305 -15.30 6.78 19.99
N SER A 306 -14.44 6.23 19.11
CA SER A 306 -12.98 6.22 19.28
C SER A 306 -12.32 7.59 19.38
N GLY A 307 -12.90 8.63 18.78
CA GLY A 307 -12.31 9.97 18.62
C GLY A 307 -11.67 10.21 17.24
N ARG A 308 -11.79 9.26 16.30
CA ARG A 308 -11.19 9.37 14.96
C ARG A 308 -11.91 10.37 14.06
N GLU A 309 -13.22 10.52 14.20
CA GLU A 309 -13.98 11.53 13.45
C GLU A 309 -13.54 12.93 13.84
N GLU A 310 -13.44 13.21 15.14
CA GLU A 310 -12.99 14.52 15.64
C GLU A 310 -11.52 14.77 15.36
N LEU A 311 -10.68 13.72 15.36
CA LEU A 311 -9.30 13.83 14.86
C LEU A 311 -9.28 14.25 13.39
N ALA A 312 -10.16 13.68 12.57
CA ALA A 312 -10.25 14.03 11.15
C ALA A 312 -10.77 15.45 10.95
N GLU A 313 -11.76 15.88 11.73
CA GLU A 313 -12.24 17.26 11.76
C GLU A 313 -11.14 18.24 12.18
N TRP A 314 -10.39 17.91 13.23
CA TRP A 314 -9.28 18.72 13.71
C TRP A 314 -8.16 18.87 12.66
N LEU A 315 -7.79 17.78 11.99
CA LEU A 315 -6.77 17.81 10.93
C LEU A 315 -7.22 18.59 9.69
N THR A 316 -8.52 18.63 9.41
CA THR A 316 -9.09 19.24 8.19
C THR A 316 -9.72 20.60 8.44
N ASP A 317 -9.66 21.10 9.67
CA ASP A 317 -10.07 22.45 10.01
C ASP A 317 -9.27 23.46 9.16
N PRO A 318 -9.92 24.42 8.48
CA PRO A 318 -9.23 25.44 7.68
C PRO A 318 -8.19 26.28 8.44
N THR A 319 -8.29 26.35 9.77
CA THR A 319 -7.34 27.06 10.64
C THR A 319 -6.18 26.18 11.10
N HIS A 320 -6.23 24.86 10.85
CA HIS A 320 -5.15 23.94 11.19
C HIS A 320 -3.87 24.29 10.41
N PRO A 321 -2.74 24.57 11.08
CA PRO A 321 -1.61 25.21 10.43
C PRO A 321 -0.77 24.28 9.54
N LEU A 322 -0.89 22.96 9.64
CA LEU A 322 0.05 22.06 8.94
C LEU A 322 -0.55 21.41 7.70
N THR A 323 -1.73 20.81 7.81
CA THR A 323 -2.36 19.96 6.78
C THR A 323 -2.30 20.53 5.36
N ALA A 324 -2.78 21.77 5.16
CA ALA A 324 -2.76 22.41 3.84
C ALA A 324 -1.32 22.69 3.35
N ARG A 325 -0.43 23.15 4.23
CA ARG A 325 0.98 23.43 3.89
C ARG A 325 1.73 22.14 3.50
N VAL A 326 1.46 21.06 4.22
CA VAL A 326 2.11 19.76 3.99
C VAL A 326 1.76 19.21 2.62
N ILE A 327 0.47 19.14 2.28
CA ILE A 327 0.07 18.63 0.96
C ILE A 327 0.58 19.55 -0.16
N VAL A 328 0.50 20.87 0.00
CA VAL A 328 1.08 21.84 -0.95
C VAL A 328 2.56 21.57 -1.18
N ASN A 329 3.33 21.38 -0.11
CA ASN A 329 4.76 21.12 -0.20
C ASN A 329 5.07 19.79 -0.90
N ARG A 330 4.27 18.75 -0.66
CA ARG A 330 4.38 17.45 -1.36
C ARG A 330 4.09 17.58 -2.85
N LEU A 331 3.01 18.29 -3.23
CA LEU A 331 2.71 18.53 -4.65
C LEU A 331 3.82 19.33 -5.32
N TRP A 332 4.34 20.35 -4.62
CA TRP A 332 5.46 21.16 -5.09
C TRP A 332 6.71 20.30 -5.33
N TYR A 333 7.08 19.47 -4.35
CA TYR A 333 8.19 18.53 -4.46
C TYR A 333 8.05 17.63 -5.71
N HIS A 334 6.88 17.06 -5.96
CA HIS A 334 6.68 16.19 -7.12
C HIS A 334 6.68 16.91 -8.47
N HIS A 335 6.45 18.23 -8.49
CA HIS A 335 6.56 19.06 -9.70
C HIS A 335 7.99 19.55 -9.95
N PHE A 336 8.70 19.98 -8.90
CA PHE A 336 10.00 20.65 -9.02
C PHE A 336 11.21 19.80 -8.60
N GLY A 337 10.99 18.61 -8.02
CA GLY A 337 12.05 17.73 -7.51
C GLY A 337 12.57 18.10 -6.12
N GLN A 338 12.16 19.27 -5.60
CA GLN A 338 12.51 19.78 -4.28
C GLN A 338 11.29 20.51 -3.70
N GLY A 339 10.97 20.27 -2.43
CA GLY A 339 9.91 20.96 -1.71
C GLY A 339 10.30 22.40 -1.35
N LEU A 340 9.31 23.26 -1.12
CA LEU A 340 9.53 24.57 -0.49
C LEU A 340 10.14 24.39 0.90
N VAL A 341 9.68 23.37 1.63
CA VAL A 341 10.38 22.77 2.76
C VAL A 341 11.07 21.51 2.25
N LYS A 342 12.40 21.49 2.25
CA LYS A 342 13.20 20.40 1.67
C LYS A 342 13.04 19.09 2.45
N THR A 343 12.89 19.16 3.77
CA THR A 343 12.49 18.02 4.62
C THR A 343 11.00 17.75 4.55
N VAL A 344 10.53 17.14 3.45
CA VAL A 344 9.10 16.97 3.14
C VAL A 344 8.29 16.33 4.29
N ASP A 345 8.86 15.38 5.01
CA ASP A 345 8.19 14.65 6.11
C ASP A 345 8.50 15.21 7.52
N ASN A 346 9.22 16.32 7.64
CA ASN A 346 9.56 16.94 8.93
C ASN A 346 9.56 18.48 8.83
N PHE A 347 8.53 19.11 9.37
CA PHE A 347 8.35 20.57 9.52
C PHE A 347 8.67 21.03 10.95
N GLY A 348 9.12 20.12 11.82
CA GLY A 348 9.54 20.43 13.18
C GLY A 348 10.87 21.18 13.23
N VAL A 349 11.41 21.37 14.43
CA VAL A 349 12.65 22.13 14.71
C VAL A 349 13.87 21.57 13.98
N LEU A 350 13.92 20.26 13.73
CA LEU A 350 14.98 19.60 12.96
C LEU A 350 14.74 19.60 11.44
N GLY A 351 13.58 20.09 11.00
CA GLY A 351 13.26 20.29 9.60
C GLY A 351 13.90 21.56 9.02
N ASP A 352 13.98 21.63 7.71
CA ASP A 352 14.40 22.83 6.99
C ASP A 352 13.31 23.91 7.08
N THR A 353 13.71 25.17 7.17
CA THR A 353 12.78 26.29 7.02
C THR A 353 12.33 26.41 5.56
N PRO A 354 11.08 26.86 5.29
CA PRO A 354 10.63 27.07 3.92
C PRO A 354 11.53 28.05 3.17
N SER A 355 11.96 27.71 1.95
CA SER A 355 12.72 28.63 1.08
C SER A 355 11.89 29.86 0.68
N HIS A 356 10.58 29.68 0.51
CA HIS A 356 9.62 30.72 0.16
C HIS A 356 8.39 30.64 1.10
N PRO A 357 8.49 31.15 2.35
CA PRO A 357 7.44 30.97 3.35
C PRO A 357 6.12 31.65 2.95
N GLN A 358 6.17 32.86 2.37
CA GLN A 358 4.95 33.54 1.91
C GLN A 358 4.27 32.80 0.76
N LEU A 359 5.04 32.13 -0.11
CA LEU A 359 4.49 31.33 -1.21
C LEU A 359 3.80 30.07 -0.68
N LEU A 360 4.42 29.39 0.29
CA LEU A 360 3.82 28.22 0.93
C LEU A 360 2.48 28.59 1.59
N ASP A 361 2.46 29.69 2.35
CA ASP A 361 1.26 30.19 2.99
C ASP A 361 0.18 30.60 1.98
N TYR A 362 0.58 31.28 0.89
CA TYR A 362 -0.33 31.67 -0.18
C TYR A 362 -0.97 30.45 -0.85
N LEU A 363 -0.18 29.44 -1.23
CA LEU A 363 -0.69 28.23 -1.87
C LEU A 363 -1.57 27.39 -0.92
N ALA A 364 -1.23 27.33 0.38
CA ALA A 364 -2.06 26.67 1.38
C ALA A 364 -3.41 27.38 1.57
N GLY A 365 -3.43 28.71 1.61
CA GLY A 365 -4.66 29.50 1.62
C GLY A 365 -5.49 29.29 0.34
N GLN A 366 -4.84 29.30 -0.83
CA GLN A 366 -5.52 29.04 -2.11
C GLN A 366 -6.15 27.64 -2.18
N LEU A 367 -5.49 26.62 -1.62
CA LEU A 367 -6.07 25.28 -1.56
C LEU A 367 -7.39 25.29 -0.77
N ILE A 368 -7.41 25.94 0.39
CA ILE A 368 -8.60 26.07 1.23
C ILE A 368 -9.70 26.88 0.51
N ASP A 369 -9.34 28.02 -0.07
CA ASP A 369 -10.27 28.90 -0.82
C ASP A 369 -10.89 28.18 -2.02
N GLN A 370 -10.13 27.26 -2.64
CA GLN A 370 -10.56 26.43 -3.77
C GLN A 370 -11.22 25.12 -3.31
N GLN A 371 -11.77 25.09 -2.09
CA GLN A 371 -12.49 23.94 -1.53
C GLN A 371 -11.67 22.65 -1.57
N TRP A 372 -10.37 22.75 -1.26
CA TRP A 372 -9.44 21.64 -1.17
C TRP A 372 -9.25 20.84 -2.48
N SER A 373 -9.52 21.44 -3.66
CA SER A 373 -9.26 20.82 -4.96
C SER A 373 -7.76 20.75 -5.26
N LEU A 374 -7.22 19.52 -5.33
CA LEU A 374 -5.81 19.31 -5.68
C LEU A 374 -5.55 19.59 -7.16
N LYS A 375 -6.51 19.31 -8.05
CA LYS A 375 -6.35 19.63 -9.48
C LYS A 375 -6.34 21.13 -9.75
N ALA A 376 -7.13 21.92 -9.04
CA ALA A 376 -7.10 23.38 -9.16
C ALA A 376 -5.72 23.93 -8.74
N LEU A 377 -5.19 23.44 -7.63
CA LEU A 377 -3.83 23.78 -7.18
C LEU A 377 -2.75 23.32 -8.17
N HIS A 378 -2.84 22.09 -8.71
CA HIS A 378 -1.95 21.62 -9.77
C HIS A 378 -1.96 22.54 -10.98
N ARG A 379 -3.15 22.92 -11.45
CA ARG A 379 -3.30 23.83 -12.59
C ARG A 379 -2.63 25.17 -12.30
N GLN A 380 -2.82 25.72 -11.10
CA GLN A 380 -2.20 26.98 -10.70
C GLN A 380 -0.67 26.88 -10.72
N ILE A 381 -0.09 25.80 -10.19
CA ILE A 381 1.37 25.56 -10.22
C ILE A 381 1.86 25.42 -11.67
N MET A 382 1.21 24.59 -12.47
CA MET A 382 1.64 24.29 -13.84
C MET A 382 1.49 25.47 -14.81
N LEU A 383 0.56 26.40 -14.54
CA LEU A 383 0.39 27.62 -15.32
C LEU A 383 1.30 28.77 -14.86
N SER A 384 2.04 28.60 -13.76
CA SER A 384 3.00 29.60 -13.29
C SER A 384 4.11 29.85 -14.33
N ARG A 385 4.78 31.00 -14.23
CA ARG A 385 5.98 31.27 -15.04
C ARG A 385 7.08 30.27 -14.71
N VAL A 386 7.28 29.99 -13.43
CA VAL A 386 8.38 29.17 -12.91
C VAL A 386 8.31 27.73 -13.44
N TYR A 387 7.12 27.14 -13.50
CA TYR A 387 6.93 25.80 -14.08
C TYR A 387 7.20 25.74 -15.59
N ARG A 388 7.06 26.87 -16.29
CA ARG A 388 7.21 26.98 -17.76
C ARG A 388 8.56 27.50 -18.21
N LEU A 389 9.53 27.64 -17.30
CA LEU A 389 10.92 27.96 -17.65
C LEU A 389 11.54 26.76 -18.37
N ASP A 390 12.55 27.01 -19.21
CA ASP A 390 13.38 25.95 -19.76
C ASP A 390 14.37 25.43 -18.71
N SER A 391 15.04 24.31 -19.01
CA SER A 391 16.08 23.75 -18.14
C SER A 391 17.49 24.26 -18.47
N HIS A 392 17.63 25.35 -19.23
CA HIS A 392 18.93 25.78 -19.73
C HIS A 392 19.81 26.34 -18.61
N ASP A 393 21.07 25.92 -18.59
CA ASP A 393 22.03 26.37 -17.58
C ASP A 393 22.62 27.74 -17.93
N ILE A 394 22.54 28.67 -16.97
CA ILE A 394 23.22 29.96 -17.03
C ILE A 394 24.36 29.92 -16.01
N THR A 395 25.61 29.96 -16.48
CA THR A 395 26.82 29.76 -15.65
C THR A 395 26.84 30.62 -14.39
N GLU A 396 26.45 31.90 -14.49
CA GLU A 396 26.40 32.79 -13.33
C GLU A 396 25.39 32.32 -12.27
N ASN A 397 24.20 31.89 -12.69
CA ASN A 397 23.15 31.41 -11.79
C ASN A 397 23.52 30.06 -11.19
N SER A 398 24.04 29.13 -12.00
CA SER A 398 24.49 27.81 -11.52
C SER A 398 25.59 27.92 -10.46
N ASN A 399 26.44 28.94 -10.53
CA ASN A 399 27.46 29.19 -9.51
C ASN A 399 26.91 29.78 -8.21
N ARG A 400 25.80 30.54 -8.27
CA ARG A 400 25.18 31.18 -7.09
C ARG A 400 24.12 30.32 -6.41
N ASP A 401 23.36 29.57 -7.20
CA ASP A 401 22.26 28.71 -6.77
C ASP A 401 22.32 27.38 -7.54
N PRO A 402 23.33 26.53 -7.23
CA PRO A 402 23.54 25.26 -7.91
C PRO A 402 22.38 24.27 -7.72
N ASP A 403 21.70 24.35 -6.58
CA ASP A 403 20.55 23.50 -6.22
C ASP A 403 19.22 24.03 -6.82
N ASN A 404 19.25 25.17 -7.53
CA ASN A 404 18.07 25.83 -8.11
C ASN A 404 16.96 26.11 -7.07
N VAL A 405 17.34 26.46 -5.84
CA VAL A 405 16.41 26.77 -4.74
C VAL A 405 15.52 27.96 -5.08
N PHE A 406 16.04 28.95 -5.83
CA PHE A 406 15.33 30.14 -6.26
C PHE A 406 14.63 29.98 -7.61
N LEU A 407 14.67 28.78 -8.20
CA LEU A 407 13.86 28.36 -9.34
C LEU A 407 14.00 29.27 -10.57
N TRP A 408 15.25 29.58 -10.92
CA TRP A 408 15.59 30.42 -12.08
C TRP A 408 15.56 29.65 -13.42
N LYS A 409 15.42 28.32 -13.35
CA LYS A 409 15.17 27.39 -14.48
C LYS A 409 14.25 26.25 -14.04
N TYR A 410 13.76 25.44 -14.96
CA TYR A 410 13.17 24.14 -14.64
C TYR A 410 14.28 23.14 -14.30
N THR A 411 14.09 22.39 -13.21
CA THR A 411 15.06 21.37 -12.78
C THR A 411 14.85 20.13 -13.64
N ARG A 412 15.88 19.68 -14.36
CA ARG A 412 15.86 18.37 -15.04
C ARG A 412 15.63 17.27 -14.01
N ARG A 413 14.65 16.40 -14.23
CA ARG A 413 14.26 15.34 -13.30
C ARG A 413 14.41 13.98 -13.92
N ARG A 414 15.01 13.07 -13.16
CA ARG A 414 15.03 11.66 -13.50
C ARG A 414 13.64 11.06 -13.32
N LEU A 415 13.22 10.22 -14.25
CA LEU A 415 12.06 9.35 -14.11
C LEU A 415 12.25 8.40 -12.92
N ASP A 416 11.19 8.19 -12.14
CA ASP A 416 11.16 7.18 -11.09
C ASP A 416 10.84 5.78 -11.64
N ALA A 417 10.99 4.75 -10.81
CA ALA A 417 10.84 3.34 -11.22
C ALA A 417 9.57 3.06 -12.03
N GLU A 418 8.42 3.53 -11.55
CA GLU A 418 7.13 3.34 -12.20
C GLU A 418 7.08 4.07 -13.55
N SER A 419 7.58 5.31 -13.62
CA SER A 419 7.61 6.05 -14.89
C SER A 419 8.50 5.38 -15.92
N ILE A 420 9.64 4.85 -15.51
CA ILE A 420 10.56 4.14 -16.41
C ILE A 420 9.86 2.93 -16.99
N ARG A 421 9.32 2.05 -16.15
CA ARG A 421 8.67 0.82 -16.61
C ARG A 421 7.43 1.13 -17.46
N ASP A 422 6.61 2.09 -17.04
CA ASP A 422 5.42 2.49 -17.77
C ASP A 422 5.78 3.15 -19.12
N ALA A 423 6.86 3.92 -19.19
CA ALA A 423 7.39 4.48 -20.44
C ALA A 423 7.87 3.36 -21.37
N LEU A 424 8.64 2.39 -20.87
CA LEU A 424 9.08 1.22 -21.65
C LEU A 424 7.90 0.45 -22.26
N LEU A 425 6.84 0.21 -21.47
CA LEU A 425 5.61 -0.43 -21.94
C LEU A 425 4.83 0.45 -22.93
N PHE A 426 4.78 1.76 -22.68
CA PHE A 426 4.05 2.71 -23.52
C PHE A 426 4.67 2.82 -24.92
N VAL A 427 5.99 2.99 -25.00
CA VAL A 427 6.68 3.16 -26.29
C VAL A 427 6.71 1.86 -27.09
N SER A 428 6.82 0.70 -26.43
CA SER A 428 6.71 -0.60 -27.12
C SER A 428 5.31 -0.91 -27.62
N GLY A 429 4.28 -0.25 -27.07
CA GLY A 429 2.87 -0.50 -27.41
C GLY A 429 2.23 -1.61 -26.59
N GLU A 430 2.90 -2.06 -25.54
CA GLU A 430 2.48 -3.17 -24.68
C GLU A 430 1.72 -2.73 -23.44
N LEU A 431 1.66 -1.42 -23.16
CA LEU A 431 1.01 -0.89 -21.95
C LEU A 431 -0.50 -1.18 -21.96
N ASP A 432 -0.93 -2.00 -21.01
CA ASP A 432 -2.35 -2.17 -20.68
C ASP A 432 -2.81 -1.02 -19.76
N CYS A 433 -3.75 -0.22 -20.25
CA CYS A 433 -4.28 0.95 -19.57
C CYS A 433 -5.53 0.66 -18.71
N GLU A 434 -5.97 -0.60 -18.61
CA GLU A 434 -7.05 -0.96 -17.72
C GLU A 434 -6.64 -0.87 -16.25
N GLN A 435 -7.59 -0.50 -15.39
CA GLN A 435 -7.38 -0.51 -13.94
C GLN A 435 -7.00 -1.92 -13.45
N GLY A 436 -6.06 -2.00 -12.50
CA GLY A 436 -5.63 -3.27 -11.91
C GLY A 436 -6.66 -3.82 -10.92
N GLY A 437 -6.82 -5.14 -10.92
CA GLY A 437 -7.74 -5.86 -10.02
C GLY A 437 -7.02 -6.63 -8.91
N PRO A 438 -7.68 -7.65 -8.34
CA PRO A 438 -7.08 -8.53 -7.34
C PRO A 438 -5.93 -9.37 -7.92
N HIS A 439 -4.92 -9.62 -7.10
CA HIS A 439 -3.87 -10.58 -7.40
C HIS A 439 -4.36 -12.03 -7.21
N PRO A 440 -3.84 -13.01 -7.96
CA PRO A 440 -4.27 -14.40 -7.89
C PRO A 440 -3.66 -15.13 -6.67
N PHE A 441 -3.91 -14.60 -5.47
CA PHE A 441 -3.40 -15.19 -4.25
C PHE A 441 -3.94 -16.61 -4.02
N VAL A 442 -3.07 -17.49 -3.52
CA VAL A 442 -3.53 -18.77 -2.98
C VAL A 442 -4.42 -18.46 -1.76
N PRO A 443 -5.65 -18.99 -1.70
CA PRO A 443 -6.53 -18.73 -0.57
C PRO A 443 -5.87 -19.06 0.78
N TRP A 444 -6.03 -18.18 1.77
CA TRP A 444 -5.38 -18.25 3.10
C TRP A 444 -5.55 -19.60 3.82
N HIS A 445 -6.63 -20.33 3.55
CA HIS A 445 -6.90 -21.64 4.15
C HIS A 445 -6.12 -22.80 3.50
N LYS A 446 -5.46 -22.58 2.36
CA LYS A 446 -4.68 -23.57 1.61
C LYS A 446 -3.16 -23.44 1.82
N LYS A 447 -2.66 -22.23 2.06
CA LYS A 447 -1.24 -21.93 2.26
C LYS A 447 -1.08 -21.08 3.52
N GLY A 448 -0.26 -21.55 4.45
CA GLY A 448 0.12 -20.79 5.65
C GLY A 448 1.50 -20.16 5.48
N TYR A 449 1.77 -19.12 6.26
CA TYR A 449 3.02 -18.38 6.25
C TYR A 449 3.59 -18.29 7.67
N SER A 450 4.90 -18.14 7.77
CA SER A 450 5.60 -18.02 9.05
C SER A 450 6.92 -17.26 8.92
N LEU A 451 7.61 -17.00 10.03
CA LEU A 451 8.94 -16.36 10.04
C LEU A 451 9.93 -17.04 9.06
N ASN A 452 9.93 -18.37 9.02
CA ASN A 452 10.85 -19.16 8.20
C ASN A 452 10.35 -19.39 6.76
N ARG A 453 9.10 -19.01 6.49
CA ARG A 453 8.48 -19.14 5.16
C ARG A 453 7.48 -18.00 4.98
N PRO A 454 7.95 -16.74 4.88
CA PRO A 454 7.09 -15.62 4.62
C PRO A 454 6.45 -15.72 3.24
N PHE A 455 5.38 -14.97 3.03
CA PHE A 455 4.82 -14.78 1.70
C PHE A 455 5.88 -14.16 0.78
N HIS A 456 6.01 -14.73 -0.42
CA HIS A 456 6.81 -14.16 -1.49
C HIS A 456 6.24 -14.64 -2.82
N GLU A 457 5.66 -13.73 -3.59
CA GLU A 457 5.18 -14.00 -4.95
C GLU A 457 5.42 -12.76 -5.83
N ASP A 458 5.56 -12.97 -7.13
CA ASP A 458 5.59 -11.92 -8.15
C ASP A 458 4.58 -12.29 -9.24
N PHE A 459 3.73 -11.35 -9.63
CA PHE A 459 2.66 -11.54 -10.60
C PHE A 459 2.90 -10.63 -11.81
N PRO A 460 3.61 -11.12 -12.85
CA PRO A 460 3.88 -10.33 -14.04
C PRO A 460 2.59 -9.81 -14.68
N THR A 461 2.59 -8.55 -15.06
CA THR A 461 1.51 -7.88 -15.79
C THR A 461 2.09 -6.84 -16.73
N LYS A 462 1.34 -6.48 -17.78
CA LYS A 462 1.64 -5.35 -18.67
C LYS A 462 0.88 -4.08 -18.29
N LYS A 463 0.09 -4.12 -17.21
CA LYS A 463 -0.56 -2.95 -16.64
C LYS A 463 0.47 -1.96 -16.08
N ARG A 464 0.02 -0.73 -15.85
CA ARG A 464 0.80 0.32 -15.17
C ARG A 464 1.41 -0.17 -13.85
N SER A 465 2.59 0.35 -13.54
CA SER A 465 3.43 -0.13 -12.43
C SER A 465 2.80 0.05 -11.05
N VAL A 466 1.84 0.97 -10.91
CA VAL A 466 1.03 1.11 -9.68
C VAL A 466 0.22 -0.16 -9.34
N TYR A 467 -0.02 -1.04 -10.31
CA TYR A 467 -0.75 -2.29 -10.13
C TYR A 467 0.14 -3.52 -9.93
N LEU A 468 1.46 -3.32 -9.81
CA LEU A 468 2.39 -4.39 -9.47
C LEU A 468 2.21 -4.82 -8.02
N MET A 469 2.43 -6.12 -7.76
CA MET A 469 2.42 -6.68 -6.41
C MET A 469 3.45 -5.96 -5.54
N THR A 470 2.98 -5.36 -4.44
CA THR A 470 3.81 -4.59 -3.50
C THR A 470 3.85 -5.31 -2.16
N GLN A 471 5.02 -5.78 -1.75
CA GLN A 471 5.19 -6.55 -0.50
C GLN A 471 5.99 -5.73 0.53
N ARG A 472 5.82 -6.06 1.81
CA ARG A 472 6.57 -5.41 2.91
C ARG A 472 7.95 -6.00 3.12
N LEU A 473 8.12 -7.31 3.00
CA LEU A 473 9.43 -7.94 3.19
C LEU A 473 10.28 -7.98 1.92
N TYR A 474 9.66 -8.15 0.75
CA TYR A 474 10.36 -8.35 -0.51
C TYR A 474 10.10 -7.20 -1.48
N LYS A 475 11.17 -6.52 -1.92
CA LYS A 475 11.05 -5.49 -2.95
C LYS A 475 10.84 -6.15 -4.32
N HIS A 476 9.92 -5.61 -5.13
CA HIS A 476 9.71 -6.07 -6.50
C HIS A 476 11.04 -5.96 -7.31
N PRO A 477 11.41 -6.95 -8.13
CA PRO A 477 12.71 -7.00 -8.81
C PRO A 477 13.05 -5.74 -9.63
N PHE A 478 12.09 -5.23 -10.40
CA PHE A 478 12.23 -3.96 -11.13
C PHE A 478 12.19 -2.74 -10.19
N LEU A 479 11.07 -2.52 -9.48
CA LEU A 479 10.91 -1.31 -8.66
C LEU A 479 12.04 -1.15 -7.64
N GLY A 480 12.41 -2.20 -6.91
CA GLY A 480 13.50 -2.16 -5.95
C GLY A 480 14.85 -1.80 -6.56
N ARG A 481 15.09 -2.12 -7.84
CA ARG A 481 16.32 -1.78 -8.55
C ARG A 481 16.40 -0.31 -8.95
N PHE A 482 15.26 0.30 -9.28
CA PHE A 482 15.12 1.68 -9.73
C PHE A 482 14.64 2.63 -8.63
N ASN A 483 15.01 2.37 -7.38
CA ASN A 483 14.67 3.21 -6.22
C ASN A 483 13.16 3.35 -5.96
N GLY A 484 12.41 2.28 -6.16
CA GLY A 484 11.03 2.19 -5.72
C GLY A 484 10.89 2.45 -4.21
N PRO A 485 9.74 2.96 -3.78
CA PRO A 485 9.53 3.47 -2.42
C PRO A 485 9.63 2.36 -1.37
N GLU A 486 10.00 2.76 -0.15
CA GLU A 486 9.94 1.88 1.01
C GLU A 486 8.48 1.66 1.42
N THR A 487 8.09 0.40 1.63
CA THR A 487 6.71 0.04 1.93
C THR A 487 6.46 -0.03 3.43
N ASN A 488 7.51 -0.06 4.25
CA ASN A 488 7.40 -0.18 5.71
C ASN A 488 7.33 1.16 6.47
N GLU A 489 7.47 2.28 5.76
CA GLU A 489 7.46 3.62 6.35
C GLU A 489 6.78 4.62 5.41
N THR A 490 6.18 5.67 5.98
CA THR A 490 5.72 6.83 5.22
C THR A 490 6.91 7.53 4.56
N SER A 491 6.80 7.77 3.25
CA SER A 491 7.81 8.50 2.47
C SER A 491 7.16 9.59 1.63
N GLY A 492 7.56 10.85 1.87
CA GLY A 492 7.19 12.01 1.07
C GLY A 492 8.15 12.34 -0.06
N THR A 493 9.35 11.76 -0.01
CA THR A 493 10.37 11.90 -1.04
C THR A 493 10.62 10.57 -1.74
N ARG A 494 11.26 10.64 -2.91
CA ARG A 494 11.80 9.48 -3.61
C ARG A 494 13.29 9.70 -3.86
N ASP A 495 14.08 8.71 -3.48
CA ASP A 495 15.50 8.70 -3.80
C ASP A 495 15.69 8.51 -5.31
N SER A 496 16.67 9.23 -5.86
CA SER A 496 17.09 9.06 -7.24
C SER A 496 18.56 8.66 -7.25
N SER A 497 18.88 7.57 -7.95
CA SER A 497 20.26 7.12 -8.10
C SER A 497 20.57 6.69 -9.53
N HIS A 498 21.85 6.80 -9.89
CA HIS A 498 22.40 6.42 -11.18
C HIS A 498 23.49 5.37 -10.97
N LEU A 499 23.08 4.15 -10.70
CA LEU A 499 24.01 3.06 -10.41
C LEU A 499 24.33 2.28 -11.69
N PRO A 500 25.60 1.90 -11.95
CA PRO A 500 25.95 1.01 -13.08
C PRO A 500 25.13 -0.29 -13.08
N THR A 501 24.79 -0.70 -11.87
CA THR A 501 23.95 -1.81 -11.47
C THR A 501 22.52 -1.75 -12.07
N GLN A 502 21.95 -0.55 -12.31
CA GLN A 502 20.68 -0.34 -13.02
C GLN A 502 20.85 -0.48 -14.54
N ALA A 503 21.94 0.06 -15.11
CA ALA A 503 22.24 -0.09 -16.53
C ALA A 503 22.47 -1.56 -16.90
N LEU A 504 23.22 -2.31 -16.07
CA LEU A 504 23.39 -3.75 -16.22
C LEU A 504 22.06 -4.51 -16.13
N TYR A 505 21.13 -4.08 -15.29
CA TYR A 505 19.79 -4.69 -15.25
C TYR A 505 19.07 -4.50 -16.58
N LEU A 506 19.06 -3.29 -17.15
CA LEU A 506 18.44 -3.04 -18.46
C LEU A 506 19.08 -3.88 -19.56
N MET A 507 20.41 -4.06 -19.54
CA MET A 507 21.10 -4.84 -20.57
C MET A 507 20.79 -6.34 -20.53
N ASN A 508 20.49 -6.90 -19.35
CA ASN A 508 20.45 -8.35 -19.11
C ASN A 508 19.09 -8.89 -18.66
N ALA A 509 18.20 -8.06 -18.11
CA ALA A 509 16.91 -8.53 -17.62
C ALA A 509 15.98 -8.87 -18.81
N PRO A 510 15.17 -9.95 -18.74
CA PRO A 510 14.31 -10.39 -19.84
C PRO A 510 13.32 -9.33 -20.34
N LEU A 511 12.90 -8.41 -19.45
CA LEU A 511 11.92 -7.39 -19.76
C LEU A 511 12.35 -6.47 -20.92
N LEU A 512 13.61 -6.00 -20.94
CA LEU A 512 14.01 -5.02 -21.95
C LEU A 512 14.11 -5.62 -23.36
N PRO A 513 14.76 -6.78 -23.59
CA PRO A 513 14.77 -7.43 -24.90
C PRO A 513 13.37 -7.63 -25.47
N GLU A 514 12.42 -8.11 -24.67
CA GLU A 514 11.02 -8.31 -25.10
C GLU A 514 10.37 -6.97 -25.54
N LEU A 515 10.53 -5.91 -24.75
CA LEU A 515 9.96 -4.60 -25.08
C LEU A 515 10.69 -3.90 -26.24
N ALA A 516 11.99 -4.11 -26.39
CA ALA A 516 12.76 -3.58 -27.51
C ALA A 516 12.35 -4.26 -28.83
N GLU A 517 12.07 -5.56 -28.82
CA GLU A 517 11.55 -6.26 -30.00
C GLU A 517 10.16 -5.73 -30.40
N ALA A 518 9.25 -5.60 -29.43
CA ALA A 518 7.93 -5.02 -29.65
C ALA A 518 8.02 -3.57 -30.17
N PHE A 519 8.91 -2.75 -29.60
CA PHE A 519 9.13 -1.38 -30.06
C PHE A 519 9.70 -1.33 -31.48
N GLY A 520 10.67 -2.18 -31.81
CA GLY A 520 11.22 -2.32 -33.16
C GLY A 520 10.14 -2.63 -34.20
N LYS A 521 9.27 -3.62 -33.91
CA LYS A 521 8.11 -3.96 -34.77
C LYS A 521 7.20 -2.76 -34.97
N ARG A 522 6.87 -2.06 -33.89
CA ARG A 522 6.01 -0.87 -33.91
C ARG A 522 6.61 0.25 -34.76
N ILE A 523 7.91 0.51 -34.65
CA ILE A 523 8.61 1.53 -35.45
C ILE A 523 8.56 1.16 -36.93
N GLN A 524 8.90 -0.07 -37.30
CA GLN A 524 8.91 -0.52 -38.69
C GLN A 524 7.52 -0.40 -39.36
N GLN A 525 6.45 -0.61 -38.58
CA GLN A 525 5.06 -0.48 -39.05
C GLN A 525 4.53 0.95 -39.04
N SER A 526 5.25 1.91 -38.44
CA SER A 526 4.75 3.27 -38.21
C SER A 526 4.75 4.16 -39.46
N ALA A 527 5.64 3.90 -40.42
CA ALA A 527 5.80 4.73 -41.63
C ALA A 527 6.43 3.94 -42.79
N ALA A 528 6.30 4.49 -44.00
CA ALA A 528 6.74 3.85 -45.24
C ALA A 528 8.23 4.05 -45.57
N THR A 529 8.91 5.03 -44.98
CA THR A 529 10.34 5.32 -45.24
C THR A 529 11.12 5.27 -43.93
N GLU A 530 12.37 4.80 -44.00
CA GLU A 530 13.22 4.67 -42.81
C GLU A 530 13.43 6.00 -42.09
N GLU A 531 13.63 7.09 -42.83
CA GLU A 531 13.74 8.44 -42.26
C GLU A 531 12.52 8.82 -41.38
N LYS A 532 11.31 8.47 -41.85
CA LYS A 532 10.08 8.71 -41.09
C LYS A 532 9.94 7.73 -39.92
N GLN A 533 10.38 6.48 -40.08
CA GLN A 533 10.40 5.49 -39.00
C GLN A 533 11.35 5.93 -37.86
N ILE A 534 12.55 6.40 -38.19
CA ILE A 534 13.49 6.98 -37.21
C ILE A 534 12.86 8.19 -36.52
N SER A 535 12.25 9.10 -37.30
CA SER A 535 11.58 10.28 -36.74
C SER A 535 10.45 9.90 -35.76
N GLN A 536 9.64 8.89 -36.09
CA GLN A 536 8.61 8.35 -35.20
C GLN A 536 9.20 7.70 -33.95
N ALA A 537 10.33 6.99 -34.07
CA ALA A 537 11.01 6.40 -32.92
C ALA A 537 11.45 7.47 -31.90
N TYR A 538 12.04 8.58 -32.37
CA TYR A 538 12.42 9.71 -31.52
C TYR A 538 11.20 10.41 -30.91
N GLN A 539 10.12 10.60 -31.69
CA GLN A 539 8.88 11.19 -31.15
C GLN A 539 8.27 10.32 -30.05
N LEU A 540 8.26 9.00 -30.22
CA LEU A 540 7.74 8.06 -29.21
C LEU A 540 8.63 8.00 -27.97
N ALA A 541 9.96 7.93 -28.15
CA ALA A 541 10.90 7.76 -27.04
C ALA A 541 11.19 9.06 -26.29
N PHE A 542 11.31 10.19 -26.99
CA PHE A 542 11.82 11.45 -26.44
C PHE A 542 10.86 12.65 -26.65
N SER A 543 9.69 12.45 -27.26
CA SER A 543 8.71 13.53 -27.51
C SER A 543 9.25 14.70 -28.35
N ARG A 544 10.27 14.47 -29.19
CA ARG A 544 10.84 15.45 -30.13
C ARG A 544 11.25 14.81 -31.45
N ASN A 545 11.56 15.65 -32.43
CA ASN A 545 12.19 15.18 -33.67
C ASN A 545 13.70 14.94 -33.45
N PRO A 546 14.31 14.00 -34.20
CA PRO A 546 15.76 13.90 -34.26
C PRO A 546 16.34 15.15 -34.92
N THR A 547 17.53 15.55 -34.48
CA THR A 547 18.35 16.52 -35.21
C THR A 547 18.88 15.90 -36.50
N ALA A 548 19.41 16.73 -37.42
CA ALA A 548 19.96 16.23 -38.68
C ALA A 548 21.15 15.25 -38.46
N VAL A 549 21.93 15.46 -37.40
CA VAL A 549 23.04 14.57 -37.02
C VAL A 549 22.51 13.24 -36.50
N GLU A 550 21.58 13.28 -35.54
CA GLU A 550 20.96 12.07 -34.96
C GLU A 550 20.23 11.23 -36.02
N LEU A 551 19.58 11.88 -36.99
CA LEU A 551 18.91 11.19 -38.10
C LEU A 551 19.93 10.45 -38.98
N SER A 552 21.05 11.09 -39.30
CA SER A 552 22.12 10.50 -40.08
C SER A 552 22.80 9.34 -39.34
N GLU A 553 23.09 9.51 -38.04
CA GLU A 553 23.71 8.48 -37.19
C GLU A 553 22.80 7.27 -37.01
N ALA A 554 21.49 7.50 -36.82
CA ALA A 554 20.51 6.42 -36.72
C ALA A 554 20.39 5.63 -38.03
N ALA A 555 20.40 6.30 -39.18
CA ALA A 555 20.38 5.63 -40.48
C ALA A 555 21.64 4.78 -40.70
N GLN A 556 22.82 5.33 -40.38
CA GLN A 556 24.07 4.58 -40.47
C GLN A 556 24.10 3.37 -39.53
N PHE A 557 23.64 3.54 -38.29
CA PHE A 557 23.55 2.44 -37.32
C PHE A 557 22.71 1.27 -37.87
N LEU A 558 21.56 1.56 -38.47
CA LEU A 558 20.67 0.53 -39.02
C LEU A 558 21.33 -0.21 -40.18
N GLU A 559 22.08 0.49 -41.05
CA GLU A 559 22.83 -0.12 -42.14
C GLU A 559 23.95 -1.03 -41.63
N ASP A 560 24.81 -0.53 -40.74
CA ASP A 560 25.93 -1.26 -40.15
C ASP A 560 25.45 -2.50 -39.39
N TYR A 561 24.37 -2.38 -38.63
CA TYR A 561 23.82 -3.49 -37.85
C TYR A 561 23.28 -4.61 -38.75
N ARG A 562 22.64 -4.27 -39.87
CA ARG A 562 22.15 -5.26 -40.85
C ARG A 562 23.32 -6.00 -41.51
N GLU A 563 24.42 -5.31 -41.80
CA GLU A 563 25.61 -5.92 -42.39
C GLU A 563 26.31 -6.87 -41.39
N ALA A 564 26.43 -6.46 -40.13
CA ALA A 564 26.97 -7.30 -39.07
C ALA A 564 26.16 -8.59 -38.87
N LEU A 565 24.81 -8.50 -38.82
CA LEU A 565 23.93 -9.67 -38.69
C LEU A 565 24.11 -10.68 -39.84
N LYS A 566 24.24 -10.20 -41.08
CA LYS A 566 24.50 -11.06 -42.25
C LYS A 566 25.83 -11.80 -42.17
N THR A 567 26.82 -11.20 -41.50
CA THR A 567 28.17 -11.75 -41.38
C THR A 567 28.28 -12.75 -40.22
N GLU A 568 27.61 -12.49 -39.09
CA GLU A 568 27.69 -13.32 -37.88
C GLU A 568 26.69 -14.49 -37.86
N GLN A 569 25.54 -14.37 -38.54
CA GLN A 569 24.47 -15.39 -38.56
C GLN A 569 24.01 -15.73 -40.00
N PRO A 570 24.89 -16.27 -40.87
CA PRO A 570 24.56 -16.50 -42.28
C PRO A 570 23.52 -17.61 -42.55
N ASP A 571 23.31 -18.53 -41.59
CA ASP A 571 22.46 -19.73 -41.74
C ASP A 571 21.11 -19.64 -40.98
N GLU A 572 20.85 -18.57 -40.22
CA GLU A 572 19.53 -18.36 -39.61
C GLU A 572 18.64 -17.58 -40.59
N ASP A 573 17.43 -18.08 -40.86
CA ASP A 573 16.34 -17.41 -41.61
C ASP A 573 15.80 -16.23 -40.78
N THR A 574 16.70 -15.32 -40.39
CA THR A 574 16.48 -14.19 -39.51
C THR A 574 16.06 -13.00 -40.34
N ASP A 575 14.97 -12.35 -39.93
CA ASP A 575 14.59 -11.04 -40.44
C ASP A 575 15.61 -10.01 -39.96
N ALA A 576 16.74 -9.90 -40.68
CA ALA A 576 17.82 -8.95 -40.37
C ALA A 576 17.30 -7.50 -40.31
N GLY A 577 16.20 -7.19 -41.01
CA GLY A 577 15.51 -5.92 -40.91
C GLY A 577 14.89 -5.71 -39.53
N GLN A 578 14.10 -6.68 -39.07
CA GLN A 578 13.49 -6.64 -37.74
C GLN A 578 14.54 -6.64 -36.62
N ASN A 579 15.60 -7.45 -36.73
CA ASN A 579 16.65 -7.52 -35.71
C ASN A 579 17.44 -6.20 -35.60
N ALA A 580 17.66 -5.48 -36.71
CA ALA A 580 18.27 -4.15 -36.68
C ALA A 580 17.39 -3.11 -35.96
N TRP A 581 16.07 -3.14 -36.20
CA TRP A 581 15.13 -2.28 -35.47
C TRP A 581 15.05 -2.61 -33.98
N THR A 582 15.13 -3.89 -33.61
CA THR A 582 15.24 -4.32 -32.20
C THR A 582 16.52 -3.78 -31.55
N GLY A 583 17.65 -3.85 -32.26
CA GLY A 583 18.92 -3.27 -31.80
C GLY A 583 18.84 -1.75 -31.60
N PHE A 584 18.27 -1.05 -32.57
CA PHE A 584 18.07 0.40 -32.51
C PHE A 584 17.13 0.80 -31.36
N ALA A 585 16.01 0.08 -31.20
CA ALA A 585 15.11 0.25 -30.07
C ALA A 585 15.84 0.09 -28.73
N LYS A 586 16.69 -0.93 -28.58
CA LYS A 586 17.49 -1.13 -27.36
C LYS A 586 18.41 0.07 -27.06
N VAL A 587 19.02 0.67 -28.08
CA VAL A 587 19.84 1.89 -27.93
C VAL A 587 18.99 3.04 -27.39
N LEU A 588 17.83 3.31 -28.00
CA LEU A 588 16.95 4.40 -27.56
C LEU A 588 16.47 4.20 -26.11
N LEU A 589 15.98 3.00 -25.78
CA LEU A 589 15.43 2.66 -24.45
C LEU A 589 16.46 2.59 -23.33
N THR A 590 17.76 2.59 -23.67
CA THR A 590 18.87 2.61 -22.70
C THR A 590 19.67 3.91 -22.71
N SER A 591 19.30 4.87 -23.57
CA SER A 591 19.90 6.19 -23.62
C SER A 591 19.59 6.99 -22.36
N ASN A 592 20.48 7.92 -21.99
CA ASN A 592 20.23 8.80 -20.85
C ASN A 592 18.94 9.60 -21.04
N GLU A 593 18.70 10.14 -22.23
CA GLU A 593 17.52 10.97 -22.53
C GLU A 593 16.19 10.26 -22.20
N PHE A 594 16.12 8.94 -22.36
CA PHE A 594 14.92 8.16 -22.00
C PHE A 594 14.57 8.22 -20.50
N PHE A 595 15.53 8.52 -19.63
CA PHE A 595 15.36 8.51 -18.17
C PHE A 595 15.16 9.90 -17.56
N PHE A 596 15.13 10.98 -18.34
CA PHE A 596 14.99 12.33 -17.81
C PHE A 596 13.87 13.11 -18.50
N ILE A 597 13.28 14.04 -17.75
CA ILE A 597 12.39 15.09 -18.24
C ILE A 597 13.09 16.42 -17.99
N ASP A 598 13.14 17.27 -19.01
CA ASP A 598 13.71 18.61 -18.95
C ASP A 598 12.80 19.70 -19.52
#